data_AF-A0A1B8EAI0-F1
#
_entry.id   AF-A0A1B8EAI0-F1
#
_cell.length_a   1.000
_cell.length_b   1.000
_cell.length_c   1.000
_cell.angle_alpha   90.00
_cell.angle_beta   90.00
_cell.angle_gamma   90.00
#
_symmetry.space_group_name_H-M   'P 1'
#
loop_
_entity.id
_entity.type
_entity.pdbx_description
1 polymer ?
#
loop_
_entity_poly.entity_id
_entity_poly.type
_entity_poly.pdbx_seq_one_letter_code
_entity_poly.pdbx_strand_id
1 'polypeptide(L)'
;MSPVFGLFPGPQMTPLQNSTLANAAKVLVDTQMSSSSRSTKLISHLRHQPKLPSDNLWNTDKGPGIAMQIDGNFDFVSGIAEMLLQSHKVVHILPALPAAVTEGSVSGLVARGGFVVDITWSGNALTKTTITSKIGVMLTIRL
;
A
#
# COMPACT_ATOMS: atom_id res chain seq x y z
N MET A 1 10.43 3.48 -18.99
CA MET A 1 9.26 3.97 -18.23
C MET A 1 8.32 2.80 -18.03
N SER A 2 8.01 2.45 -16.78
CA SER A 2 7.22 1.26 -16.49
C SER A 2 5.75 1.46 -16.91
N PRO A 3 5.12 0.49 -17.61
CA PRO A 3 3.73 0.58 -18.07
C PRO A 3 2.68 0.71 -16.96
N VAL A 4 3.05 0.45 -15.70
CA VAL A 4 2.16 0.55 -14.52
C VAL A 4 2.28 1.87 -13.75
N PHE A 5 3.03 2.86 -14.26
CA PHE A 5 3.15 4.16 -13.59
C PHE A 5 1.78 4.83 -13.36
N GLY A 6 0.83 4.62 -14.28
CA GLY A 6 -0.53 5.11 -14.16
C GLY A 6 -1.37 4.40 -13.10
N LEU A 7 -0.92 3.26 -12.56
CA LEU A 7 -1.54 2.55 -11.45
C LEU A 7 -0.96 2.98 -10.10
N PHE A 8 0.37 3.14 -10.03
CA PHE A 8 1.08 3.75 -8.91
C PHE A 8 2.43 4.30 -9.41
N PRO A 9 2.85 5.50 -8.99
CA PRO A 9 2.19 6.42 -8.05
C PRO A 9 1.06 7.26 -8.67
N GLY A 10 0.81 7.14 -9.98
CA GLY A 10 -0.28 7.83 -10.66
C GLY A 10 -1.65 7.17 -10.38
N PRO A 11 -2.77 7.91 -10.46
CA PRO A 11 -4.10 7.37 -10.23
C PRO A 11 -4.88 6.96 -11.49
N GLN A 12 -4.32 7.17 -12.69
CA GLN A 12 -5.03 7.11 -13.98
C GLN A 12 -5.63 5.73 -14.31
N MET A 13 -5.03 4.66 -13.79
CA MET A 13 -5.42 3.27 -14.01
C MET A 13 -6.05 2.64 -12.77
N THR A 14 -6.49 3.44 -11.79
CA THR A 14 -7.22 2.93 -10.63
C THR A 14 -8.65 2.54 -11.00
N PRO A 15 -9.28 1.54 -10.35
CA PRO A 15 -10.65 1.12 -10.65
C PRO A 15 -11.69 2.25 -10.50
N LEU A 16 -11.42 3.24 -9.65
CA LEU A 16 -12.28 4.42 -9.45
C LEU A 16 -12.13 5.47 -10.57
N GLN A 17 -11.07 5.38 -11.38
CA GLN A 17 -10.81 6.25 -12.53
C GLN A 17 -11.19 5.57 -13.84
N ASN A 18 -10.74 4.33 -14.05
CA ASN A 18 -10.99 3.58 -15.27
C ASN A 18 -10.87 2.07 -15.03
N SER A 19 -12.01 1.37 -15.00
CA SER A 19 -12.05 -0.07 -14.73
C SER A 19 -11.38 -0.91 -15.83
N THR A 20 -11.47 -0.50 -17.11
CA THR A 20 -10.83 -1.20 -18.23
C THR A 20 -9.31 -1.15 -18.10
N LEU A 21 -8.75 0.03 -17.87
CA LEU A 21 -7.30 0.18 -17.66
C LEU A 21 -6.84 -0.48 -16.37
N ALA A 22 -7.64 -0.44 -15.30
CA ALA A 22 -7.34 -1.13 -14.05
C ALA A 22 -7.27 -2.65 -14.26
N ASN A 23 -8.21 -3.23 -15.00
CA ASN A 23 -8.21 -4.66 -15.32
C ASN A 23 -7.00 -5.05 -16.18
N ALA A 24 -6.64 -4.22 -17.17
CA ALA A 24 -5.45 -4.46 -17.98
C ALA A 24 -4.16 -4.36 -17.15
N ALA A 25 -4.05 -3.36 -16.28
CA ALA A 25 -2.93 -3.21 -15.36
C ALA A 25 -2.84 -4.40 -14.39
N LYS A 26 -3.97 -4.91 -13.90
CA LYS A 26 -4.03 -6.12 -13.07
C LYS A 26 -3.44 -7.33 -13.81
N VAL A 27 -3.87 -7.59 -15.05
CA VAL A 27 -3.35 -8.72 -15.85
C VAL A 27 -1.83 -8.60 -16.01
N LEU A 28 -1.33 -7.40 -16.29
CA LEU A 28 0.10 -7.15 -16.41
C LEU A 28 0.84 -7.40 -15.09
N VAL A 29 0.31 -6.90 -13.97
CA VAL A 29 0.88 -7.10 -12.62
C VAL A 29 0.87 -8.58 -12.25
N ASP A 30 -0.23 -9.30 -12.48
CA ASP A 30 -0.33 -10.73 -12.21
C ASP A 30 0.68 -11.53 -13.04
N THR A 31 0.83 -11.18 -14.32
CA THR A 31 1.80 -11.82 -15.23
C THR A 31 3.23 -11.53 -14.80
N GLN A 32 3.52 -10.31 -14.34
CA GLN A 32 4.82 -9.99 -13.77
C GLN A 32 5.04 -10.71 -12.44
N MET A 33 4.04 -10.83 -11.57
CA MET A 33 4.18 -11.54 -10.29
C MET A 33 4.38 -13.06 -10.46
N SER A 34 3.84 -13.64 -11.54
CA SER A 34 4.06 -15.04 -11.90
C SER A 34 5.40 -15.29 -12.61
N SER A 35 5.92 -14.31 -13.35
CA SER A 35 7.19 -14.41 -14.11
C SER A 35 8.42 -13.81 -13.40
N SER A 36 8.24 -12.89 -12.45
CA SER A 36 9.33 -12.15 -11.78
C SER A 36 9.65 -12.71 -10.39
N SER A 37 10.94 -12.87 -10.18
CA SER A 37 11.55 -13.19 -8.89
C SER A 37 11.63 -11.92 -8.03
N ARG A 38 10.80 -11.86 -6.98
CA ARG A 38 11.04 -11.31 -5.62
C ARG A 38 10.71 -9.85 -5.25
N SER A 39 10.62 -8.85 -6.12
CA SER A 39 10.47 -7.45 -5.65
C SER A 39 9.03 -7.02 -5.30
N THR A 40 8.00 -7.61 -5.92
CA THR A 40 6.57 -7.26 -5.66
C THR A 40 5.91 -8.10 -4.56
N LYS A 41 6.65 -9.06 -3.99
CA LYS A 41 6.10 -10.00 -3.02
C LYS A 41 6.38 -9.58 -1.57
N LEU A 42 6.46 -8.28 -1.29
CA LEU A 42 6.95 -7.74 -0.02
C LEU A 42 6.19 -8.26 1.23
N ILE A 43 4.88 -8.54 1.12
CA ILE A 43 4.09 -9.09 2.24
C ILE A 43 4.22 -10.61 2.39
N SER A 44 4.37 -11.35 1.29
CA SER A 44 4.55 -12.81 1.34
C SER A 44 6.02 -13.23 1.52
N HIS A 45 6.96 -12.35 1.15
CA HIS A 45 8.41 -12.59 1.20
C HIS A 45 9.02 -12.36 2.57
N LEU A 46 8.45 -11.48 3.40
CA LEU A 46 8.84 -11.38 4.81
C LEU A 46 8.60 -12.69 5.59
N ARG A 47 7.68 -13.55 5.11
CA ARG A 47 7.40 -14.86 5.74
C ARG A 47 8.20 -16.04 5.18
N HIS A 48 8.71 -15.95 3.94
CA HIS A 48 9.28 -17.12 3.22
C HIS A 48 10.74 -16.94 2.76
N GLN A 49 11.35 -15.77 2.95
CA GLN A 49 12.77 -15.53 2.72
C GLN A 49 13.32 -14.66 3.87
N PRO A 50 13.77 -15.24 5.00
CA PRO A 50 14.39 -14.50 6.11
C PRO A 50 15.75 -13.84 5.75
N LYS A 51 16.05 -13.67 4.45
CA LYS A 51 17.35 -13.28 3.91
C LYS A 51 17.36 -11.93 3.21
N LEU A 52 16.28 -11.15 3.23
CA LEU A 52 16.17 -9.92 2.41
C LEU A 52 16.32 -8.60 3.19
N PRO A 53 15.89 -8.50 4.46
CA PRO A 53 16.50 -7.53 5.35
C PRO A 53 17.82 -8.08 5.91
N SER A 54 18.84 -7.23 6.01
CA SER A 54 20.01 -7.49 6.87
C SER A 54 19.62 -7.51 8.35
N ASP A 55 20.55 -7.87 9.23
CA ASP A 55 20.31 -7.94 10.68
C ASP A 55 19.84 -6.61 11.30
N ASN A 56 20.15 -5.48 10.66
CA ASN A 56 19.68 -4.14 11.03
C ASN A 56 18.48 -3.65 10.20
N LEU A 57 17.74 -4.57 9.57
CA LEU A 57 16.50 -4.34 8.81
C LEU A 57 16.66 -3.50 7.52
N TRP A 58 17.88 -3.23 7.07
CA TRP A 58 18.07 -2.60 5.77
C TRP A 58 17.72 -3.57 4.65
N ASN A 59 16.99 -3.05 3.67
CA ASN A 59 16.79 -3.76 2.42
C ASN A 59 18.13 -3.86 1.68
N THR A 60 18.43 -5.05 1.15
CA THR A 60 19.68 -5.35 0.44
C THR A 60 19.45 -5.94 -0.94
N ASP A 61 18.18 -6.07 -1.38
CA ASP A 61 17.66 -6.67 -2.63
C ASP A 61 18.07 -8.14 -2.90
N LYS A 62 19.24 -8.57 -2.44
CA LYS A 62 19.90 -9.86 -2.73
C LYS A 62 20.42 -10.55 -1.47
N GLY A 63 20.31 -9.91 -0.31
CA GLY A 63 20.59 -10.48 1.00
C GLY A 63 21.88 -9.99 1.68
N PRO A 64 22.26 -10.59 2.82
CA PRO A 64 23.33 -10.10 3.67
C PRO A 64 24.68 -10.02 2.94
N GLY A 65 25.49 -9.01 3.26
CA GLY A 65 26.82 -8.82 2.66
C GLY A 65 26.84 -8.05 1.34
N ILE A 66 25.66 -7.65 0.83
CA ILE A 66 25.52 -6.74 -0.31
C ILE A 66 25.20 -5.32 0.20
N ALA A 67 25.53 -4.31 -0.60
CA ALA A 67 25.20 -2.91 -0.28
C ALA A 67 23.68 -2.73 -0.10
N MET A 68 23.30 -1.96 0.91
CA MET A 68 21.91 -1.60 1.18
C MET A 68 21.28 -0.76 0.06
N GLN A 69 19.97 -0.88 -0.12
CA GLN A 69 19.14 -0.04 -0.99
C GLN A 69 17.91 0.44 -0.23
N ILE A 70 17.84 1.75 0.01
CA ILE A 70 16.85 2.38 0.89
C ILE A 70 15.44 2.45 0.31
N ASP A 71 15.34 2.46 -1.03
CA ASP A 71 14.07 2.54 -1.75
C ASP A 71 13.09 1.45 -1.31
N GLY A 72 13.52 0.20 -1.22
CA GLY A 72 12.67 -0.92 -0.77
C GLY A 72 12.11 -0.77 0.64
N ASN A 73 12.84 -0.11 1.56
CA ASN A 73 12.33 0.19 2.90
C ASN A 73 11.22 1.25 2.84
N PHE A 74 11.38 2.31 2.05
CA PHE A 74 10.36 3.35 1.90
C PHE A 74 9.14 2.87 1.11
N ASP A 75 9.36 2.08 0.06
CA ASP A 75 8.30 1.46 -0.74
C ASP A 75 7.46 0.50 0.13
N PHE A 76 8.09 -0.21 1.08
CA PHE A 76 7.36 -1.04 2.03
C PHE A 76 6.38 -0.23 2.89
N VAL A 77 6.87 0.86 3.49
CA VAL A 77 6.05 1.73 4.34
C VAL A 77 4.94 2.36 3.53
N SER A 78 5.23 2.84 2.31
CA SER A 78 4.21 3.36 1.39
C SER A 78 3.16 2.30 1.03
N GLY A 79 3.59 1.06 0.77
CA GLY A 79 2.69 -0.05 0.48
C GLY A 79 1.76 -0.36 1.66
N ILE A 80 2.28 -0.36 2.89
CA ILE A 80 1.45 -0.51 4.10
C ILE A 80 0.42 0.61 4.21
N ALA A 81 0.84 1.86 4.03
CA ALA A 81 -0.06 3.00 4.09
C ALA A 81 -1.18 2.89 3.03
N GLU A 82 -0.85 2.57 1.77
CA GLU A 82 -1.80 2.47 0.66
C GLU A 82 -2.76 1.27 0.78
N MET A 83 -2.43 0.24 1.56
CA MET A 83 -3.38 -0.85 1.89
C MET A 83 -4.43 -0.42 2.92
N LEU A 84 -4.04 0.46 3.84
CA LEU A 84 -4.89 0.90 4.96
C LEU A 84 -5.66 2.19 4.63
N LEU A 85 -5.10 3.05 3.78
CA LEU A 85 -5.68 4.34 3.41
C LEU A 85 -5.25 4.74 1.99
N GLN A 86 -6.25 4.98 1.13
CA GLN A 86 -6.03 5.64 -0.17
C GLN A 86 -6.71 7.00 -0.17
N SER A 87 -6.12 7.98 -0.86
CA SER A 87 -6.69 9.34 -0.95
C SER A 87 -6.57 9.98 -2.33
N HIS A 88 -6.34 9.18 -3.37
CA HIS A 88 -6.07 9.69 -4.73
C HIS A 88 -7.32 10.21 -5.44
N LYS A 89 -8.51 9.66 -5.11
CA LYS A 89 -9.81 10.08 -5.68
C LYS A 89 -10.81 10.48 -4.59
N VAL A 90 -10.87 9.68 -3.53
CA VAL A 90 -11.65 9.90 -2.29
C VAL A 90 -10.81 9.35 -1.14
N VAL A 91 -11.12 9.73 0.09
CA VAL A 91 -10.52 9.10 1.28
C VAL A 91 -11.15 7.72 1.43
N HIS A 92 -10.41 6.68 1.07
CA HIS A 92 -10.85 5.29 1.05
C HIS A 92 -10.17 4.54 2.19
N ILE A 93 -10.98 4.10 3.16
CA ILE A 93 -10.54 3.45 4.39
C ILE A 93 -10.44 1.94 4.15
N LEU A 94 -9.33 1.33 4.58
CA LEU A 94 -9.06 -0.12 4.46
C LEU A 94 -9.28 -0.71 3.04
N PRO A 95 -8.82 -0.04 1.96
CA PRO A 95 -9.10 -0.46 0.58
C PRO A 95 -8.54 -1.84 0.23
N ALA A 96 -7.51 -2.30 0.94
CA ALA A 96 -6.86 -3.58 0.70
C ALA A 96 -6.30 -4.20 2.01
N LEU A 97 -7.10 -4.20 3.08
CA LEU A 97 -6.72 -4.81 4.37
C LEU A 97 -6.29 -6.28 4.16
N PRO A 98 -5.05 -6.67 4.53
CA PRO A 98 -4.62 -8.05 4.39
C PRO A 98 -5.42 -9.00 5.30
N ALA A 99 -5.96 -10.08 4.74
CA ALA A 99 -6.72 -11.08 5.48
C ALA A 99 -5.96 -11.75 6.64
N ALA A 100 -4.62 -11.67 6.64
CA ALA A 100 -3.77 -12.19 7.71
C ALA A 100 -3.69 -11.26 8.93
N VAL A 101 -4.19 -10.03 8.85
CA VAL A 101 -4.19 -9.03 9.92
C VAL A 101 -5.63 -8.72 10.30
N THR A 102 -6.27 -9.69 10.94
CA THR A 102 -7.72 -9.68 11.22
C THR A 102 -8.15 -8.57 12.16
N GLU A 103 -7.24 -8.07 12.99
CA GLU A 103 -7.49 -7.09 14.04
C GLU A 103 -6.31 -6.12 14.12
N GLY A 104 -6.59 -4.85 14.43
CA GLY A 104 -5.54 -3.86 14.60
C GLY A 104 -6.02 -2.42 14.61
N SER A 105 -5.05 -1.51 14.67
CA SER A 105 -5.29 -0.08 14.55
C SER A 105 -4.09 0.62 13.91
N VAL A 106 -4.35 1.78 13.31
CA VAL A 106 -3.33 2.71 12.82
C VAL A 106 -3.77 4.13 13.13
N SER A 107 -2.81 5.00 13.42
CA SER A 107 -3.07 6.40 13.75
C SER A 107 -2.11 7.33 13.02
N GLY A 108 -2.59 8.53 12.73
CA GLY A 108 -1.79 9.60 12.13
C GLY A 108 -1.55 9.50 10.62
N LEU A 109 -2.26 8.63 9.91
CA LEU A 109 -2.16 8.60 8.44
C LEU A 109 -2.71 9.89 7.86
N VAL A 110 -2.09 10.40 6.79
CA VAL A 110 -2.50 11.67 6.18
C VAL A 110 -3.10 11.41 4.80
N ALA A 111 -4.35 11.81 4.62
CA ALA A 111 -5.02 11.83 3.33
C ALA A 111 -4.90 13.22 2.66
N ARG A 112 -4.90 13.22 1.33
CA ARG A 112 -4.97 14.45 0.52
C ARG A 112 -6.16 15.32 0.93
N GLY A 113 -5.96 16.64 0.89
CA GLY A 113 -6.92 17.60 1.45
C GLY A 113 -6.68 17.91 2.93
N GLY A 114 -5.57 17.45 3.51
CA GLY A 114 -5.17 17.81 4.88
C GLY A 114 -5.99 17.11 5.96
N PHE A 115 -6.34 15.83 5.74
CA PHE A 115 -7.05 15.02 6.71
C PHE A 115 -6.09 14.07 7.43
N VAL A 116 -6.11 14.06 8.77
CA VAL A 116 -5.42 13.06 9.58
C VAL A 116 -6.43 11.98 9.95
N VAL A 117 -6.09 10.72 9.71
CA VAL A 117 -6.99 9.57 9.78
C VAL A 117 -6.43 8.53 10.74
N ASP A 118 -7.26 8.18 11.72
CA ASP A 118 -7.05 7.05 12.61
C ASP A 118 -8.08 5.97 12.28
N ILE A 119 -7.68 4.70 12.30
CA ILE A 119 -8.48 3.56 11.88
C ILE A 119 -8.31 2.42 12.88
N THR A 120 -9.41 1.74 13.23
CA THR A 120 -9.43 0.53 14.05
C THR A 120 -10.31 -0.51 13.35
N TRP A 121 -9.86 -1.76 13.33
CA TRP A 121 -10.58 -2.86 12.71
C TRP A 121 -10.52 -4.13 13.56
N SER A 122 -11.52 -4.99 13.37
CA SER A 122 -11.61 -6.31 13.98
C SER A 122 -12.42 -7.23 13.07
N GLY A 123 -12.09 -8.52 13.03
CA GLY A 123 -12.75 -9.48 12.14
C GLY A 123 -12.66 -9.10 10.65
N ASN A 124 -11.54 -8.51 10.21
CA ASN A 124 -11.34 -7.96 8.85
C ASN A 124 -12.31 -6.81 8.47
N ALA A 125 -12.98 -6.18 9.44
CA ALA A 125 -13.93 -5.11 9.19
C ALA A 125 -13.60 -3.85 10.01
N LEU A 126 -13.87 -2.68 9.43
CA LEU A 126 -13.75 -1.40 10.12
C LEU A 126 -14.66 -1.36 11.34
N THR A 127 -14.11 -1.04 12.52
CA THR A 127 -14.88 -0.84 13.74
C THR A 127 -14.97 0.63 14.14
N LYS A 128 -13.91 1.41 13.90
CA LYS A 128 -13.87 2.85 14.19
C LYS A 128 -12.93 3.58 13.24
N THR A 129 -13.30 4.79 12.84
CA THR A 129 -12.35 5.74 12.25
C THR A 129 -12.56 7.13 12.82
N THR A 130 -11.46 7.86 13.02
CA THR A 130 -11.48 9.28 13.42
C THR A 130 -10.77 10.08 12.35
N ILE A 131 -11.42 11.13 11.83
CA ILE A 131 -10.86 11.97 10.78
C ILE A 131 -10.81 13.41 11.26
N THR A 132 -9.60 13.96 11.35
CA THR A 132 -9.36 15.35 11.72
C THR A 132 -9.03 16.16 10.46
N SER A 133 -9.87 17.12 10.11
CA SER A 133 -9.54 18.10 9.06
C SER A 133 -8.62 19.18 9.61
N LYS A 134 -7.48 19.39 8.98
CA LYS A 134 -6.53 20.46 9.35
C LYS A 134 -6.86 21.80 8.70
N ILE A 135 -7.62 21.78 7.61
CA ILE A 135 -7.87 22.97 6.76
C ILE A 135 -9.34 23.24 6.47
N GLY A 136 -10.28 22.42 6.97
CA GLY A 136 -11.72 22.69 6.91
C GLY A 136 -12.38 22.47 5.55
N VAL A 137 -11.76 21.70 4.64
CA VAL A 137 -12.33 21.41 3.32
C VAL A 137 -13.31 20.24 3.35
N MET A 138 -14.17 20.16 2.32
CA MET A 138 -15.14 19.07 2.17
C MET A 138 -14.44 17.71 2.10
N LEU A 139 -14.93 16.77 2.91
CA LEU A 139 -14.46 15.39 2.93
C LEU A 139 -15.41 14.50 2.13
N THR A 140 -14.86 13.73 1.19
CA THR A 140 -15.56 12.59 0.58
C THR A 140 -14.88 11.31 1.04
N ILE A 141 -15.64 10.46 1.73
CA ILE A 141 -15.17 9.21 2.30
C ILE A 141 -15.77 8.00 1.57
N ARG A 142 -14.99 6.93 1.49
CA ARG A 142 -15.40 5.59 1.06
C ARG A 142 -14.92 4.58 2.09
N LEU A 143 -15.78 3.64 2.44
CA LEU A 143 -15.51 2.52 3.34
C LEU A 143 -15.59 1.21 2.55
#